data_AF-A0A1C3UDP8-F1
#
_entry.id   AF-A0A1C3UDP8-F1
#
_cell.length_a   1.000
_cell.length_b   1.000
_cell.length_c   1.000
_cell.angle_alpha   90.00
_cell.angle_beta   90.00
_cell.angle_gamma   90.00
#
_symmetry.space_group_name_H-M   'P 1'
#
loop_
_entity.id
_entity.type
_entity.pdbx_description
1 polymer ?
#
loop_
_entity_poly.entity_id
_entity_poly.type
_entity_poly.pdbx_seq_one_letter_code
_entity_poly.pdbx_strand_id
1 'polypeptide(L)'
;MIRHDLSHWPLVLSAARGTMSLDEQLAFFSDWNAWLDRGESFSTLRVFTDAEALKRPEGGAKDAKVWLQANGVRIRQFVIGMATVVPSEALEEMSRMNAEKLFGVPAQMFDDVNEAAMWLASLSATQGRPLDVGGALLGLAALRGLS
;
A
#
# COMPACT_ATOMS: atom_id res chain seq x y z
N MET A 1 6.97 12.35 -2.58
CA MET A 1 5.73 12.62 -1.80
C MET A 1 4.76 11.45 -1.86
N ILE A 2 4.27 11.02 -0.69
CA ILE A 2 3.18 10.05 -0.55
C ILE A 2 1.99 10.73 0.10
N ARG A 3 0.78 10.40 -0.35
CA ARG A 3 -0.48 10.85 0.26
C ARG A 3 -1.38 9.66 0.55
N HIS A 4 -2.22 9.80 1.58
CA HIS A 4 -3.12 8.77 2.05
C HIS A 4 -4.56 9.29 2.12
N ASP A 5 -5.52 8.46 1.76
CA ASP A 5 -6.94 8.69 2.04
C ASP A 5 -7.49 7.52 2.87
N LEU A 6 -7.99 7.88 4.06
CA LEU A 6 -8.55 6.96 5.05
C LEU A 6 -10.08 7.04 5.13
N SER A 7 -10.73 7.88 4.32
CA SER A 7 -12.20 8.02 4.31
C SER A 7 -12.90 6.76 3.82
N HIS A 8 -12.17 5.85 3.18
CA HIS A 8 -12.63 4.56 2.67
C HIS A 8 -12.33 3.37 3.60
N TRP A 9 -12.02 3.62 4.88
CA TRP A 9 -11.76 2.55 5.85
C TRP A 9 -12.86 1.45 5.81
N PRO A 10 -12.50 0.15 5.76
CA PRO A 10 -11.20 -0.45 6.05
C PRO A 10 -10.27 -0.59 4.84
N LEU A 11 -10.44 0.22 3.79
CA LEU A 11 -9.46 0.34 2.70
C LEU A 11 -8.67 1.64 2.82
N VAL A 12 -7.36 1.52 2.99
CA VAL A 12 -6.42 2.64 2.93
C VAL A 12 -5.96 2.84 1.50
N LEU A 13 -6.18 4.04 0.97
CA LEU A 13 -5.69 4.42 -0.36
C LEU A 13 -4.40 5.23 -0.20
N SER A 14 -3.39 4.91 -1.01
CA SER A 14 -2.13 5.64 -1.00
C SER A 14 -1.69 5.95 -2.43
N ALA A 15 -1.24 7.17 -2.69
CA ALA A 15 -0.61 7.55 -3.95
C ALA A 15 0.79 8.12 -3.68
N ALA A 16 1.78 7.63 -4.40
CA ALA A 16 3.17 8.08 -4.32
C ALA A 16 3.63 8.64 -5.67
N ARG A 17 4.28 9.80 -5.63
CA ARG A 17 4.80 10.52 -6.79
C ARG A 17 6.19 11.09 -6.51
N GLY A 18 7.07 10.99 -7.50
CA GLY A 18 8.45 11.47 -7.42
C GLY A 18 9.29 10.71 -6.40
N THR A 19 10.58 11.04 -6.34
CA THR A 19 11.52 10.41 -5.42
C THR A 19 11.07 10.59 -3.96
N MET A 20 11.13 9.49 -3.21
CA MET A 20 10.86 9.50 -1.78
C MET A 20 12.11 9.93 -1.01
N SER A 21 11.97 10.88 -0.09
CA SER A 21 13.04 11.23 0.86
C SER A 21 13.05 10.28 2.07
N LEU A 22 14.13 10.29 2.86
CA LEU A 22 14.19 9.52 4.10
C LEU A 22 13.12 9.99 5.10
N ASP A 23 12.90 11.30 5.23
CA ASP A 23 11.88 11.87 6.12
C ASP A 23 10.47 11.44 5.69
N GLU A 24 10.19 11.42 4.38
CA GLU A 24 8.92 10.94 3.85
C GLU A 24 8.72 9.45 4.14
N GLN A 25 9.79 8.64 4.08
CA GLN A 25 9.72 7.23 4.44
C GLN A 25 9.41 7.04 5.94
N LEU A 26 10.05 7.82 6.82
CA LEU A 26 9.80 7.76 8.26
C LEU A 26 8.37 8.23 8.59
N ALA A 27 7.88 9.27 7.93
CA ALA A 27 6.49 9.70 8.04
C ALA A 27 5.52 8.59 7.61
N PHE A 28 5.79 7.91 6.49
CA PHE A 28 4.99 6.77 6.05
C PHE A 28 4.96 5.62 7.05
N PHE A 29 6.08 5.34 7.73
CA PHE A 29 6.11 4.36 8.83
C PHE A 29 5.30 4.80 10.04
N SER A 30 5.31 6.10 10.35
CA SER A 30 4.45 6.67 11.41
C SER A 30 2.97 6.52 11.06
N ASP A 31 2.58 6.80 9.81
CA ASP A 31 1.21 6.64 9.34
C ASP A 31 0.75 5.17 9.43
N TRP A 32 1.58 4.23 8.99
CA TRP A 32 1.31 2.80 9.15
C TRP A 32 1.16 2.38 10.61
N ASN A 33 2.01 2.89 11.51
CA ASN A 33 1.87 2.61 12.94
C ASN A 33 0.49 3.08 13.43
N ALA A 34 0.07 4.28 13.06
CA ALA A 34 -1.23 4.82 13.42
C ALA A 34 -2.40 3.99 12.86
N TRP A 35 -2.28 3.42 11.66
CA TRP A 35 -3.30 2.51 11.12
C TRP A 35 -3.35 1.19 11.89
N LEU A 36 -2.18 0.61 12.20
CA LEU A 36 -2.08 -0.61 13.00
C LEU A 36 -2.54 -0.39 14.45
N ASP A 37 -2.38 0.83 14.99
CA ASP A 37 -2.76 1.18 16.38
C ASP A 37 -4.28 1.20 16.56
N ARG A 38 -5.05 1.27 15.47
CA ARG A 38 -6.52 1.12 15.50
C ARG A 38 -6.96 -0.27 15.97
N GLY A 39 -6.11 -1.29 15.82
CA GLY A 39 -6.43 -2.67 16.22
C GLY A 39 -7.55 -3.32 15.39
N GLU A 40 -7.86 -2.74 14.22
CA GLU A 40 -8.90 -3.19 13.30
C GLU A 40 -8.27 -3.75 12.02
N SER A 41 -8.90 -4.75 11.40
CA SER A 41 -8.41 -5.32 10.15
C SER A 41 -8.67 -4.40 8.95
N PHE A 42 -7.68 -4.25 8.06
CA PHE A 42 -7.76 -3.36 6.89
C PHE A 42 -6.97 -3.88 5.69
N SER A 43 -7.25 -3.29 4.52
CA SER A 43 -6.55 -3.54 3.26
C SER A 43 -5.85 -2.26 2.80
N THR A 44 -4.79 -2.38 2.02
CA THR A 44 -4.09 -1.21 1.45
C THR A 44 -3.99 -1.29 -0.06
N LEU A 45 -4.43 -0.23 -0.75
CA LEU A 45 -4.20 -0.02 -2.17
C LEU A 45 -3.20 1.12 -2.34
N ARG A 46 -1.99 0.80 -2.80
CA ARG A 46 -0.92 1.78 -3.04
C ARG A 46 -0.67 1.93 -4.53
N VAL A 47 -0.64 3.16 -5.02
CA VAL A 47 -0.36 3.48 -6.42
C VAL A 47 0.89 4.33 -6.54
N PHE A 48 1.84 3.87 -7.34
CA PHE A 48 2.99 4.67 -7.76
C PHE A 48 2.66 5.31 -9.11
N THR A 49 2.69 6.64 -9.18
CA THR A 49 2.28 7.37 -10.38
C THR A 49 3.43 7.58 -11.38
N ASP A 50 4.67 7.32 -10.97
CA ASP A 50 5.86 7.39 -11.80
C ASP A 50 6.94 6.41 -11.30
N ALA A 51 7.94 6.16 -12.14
CA ALA A 51 9.06 5.27 -11.82
C ALA A 51 9.99 5.85 -10.74
N GLU A 52 10.05 7.17 -10.59
CA GLU A 52 10.86 7.83 -9.56
C GLU A 52 10.38 7.49 -8.15
N ALA A 53 9.06 7.35 -7.97
CA ALA A 53 8.45 6.95 -6.72
C ALA A 53 8.75 5.50 -6.30
N LEU A 54 9.19 4.65 -7.23
CA LEU A 54 9.63 3.29 -6.93
C LEU A 54 11.03 3.24 -6.33
N LYS A 55 11.84 4.29 -6.53
CA LYS A 55 13.20 4.36 -6.01
C LYS A 55 13.14 4.48 -4.49
N ARG A 56 13.91 3.64 -3.81
CA ARG A 56 14.09 3.73 -2.36
C ARG A 56 15.07 4.87 -2.04
N PRO A 57 14.84 5.65 -0.98
CA PRO A 57 15.84 6.60 -0.52
C PRO A 57 17.10 5.86 -0.10
N GLU A 58 18.25 6.47 -0.36
CA GLU A 58 19.54 5.97 0.13
C GLU A 58 19.53 5.88 1.66
N GLY A 59 20.09 4.80 2.22
CA GLY A 59 20.12 4.56 3.66
C GLY A 59 18.82 4.04 4.30
N GLY A 60 17.66 4.23 3.64
CA GLY A 60 16.35 3.87 4.19
C GLY A 60 16.06 2.37 4.33
N ALA A 61 16.89 1.51 3.73
CA ALA A 61 16.71 0.05 3.76
C ALA A 61 16.87 -0.55 5.16
N LYS A 62 17.78 0.01 5.99
CA LYS A 62 17.99 -0.46 7.36
C LYS A 62 16.77 -0.17 8.23
N ASP A 63 16.26 1.05 8.16
CA ASP A 63 15.10 1.48 8.95
C ASP A 63 13.83 0.75 8.52
N ALA A 64 13.64 0.52 7.21
CA ALA A 64 12.55 -0.31 6.71
C ALA A 64 12.58 -1.73 7.28
N LYS A 65 13.78 -2.33 7.36
CA LYS A 65 13.94 -3.67 7.93
C LYS A 65 13.61 -3.70 9.42
N VAL A 66 14.11 -2.73 10.19
CA VAL A 66 13.84 -2.63 11.64
C VAL A 66 12.36 -2.42 11.89
N TRP A 67 11.72 -1.52 11.16
CA TRP A 67 10.28 -1.26 11.27
C TRP A 67 9.44 -2.50 10.95
N LEU A 68 9.78 -3.22 9.87
CA LEU A 68 9.08 -4.46 9.50
C LEU A 68 9.25 -5.56 10.55
N GLN A 69 10.42 -5.68 11.16
CA GLN A 69 10.65 -6.64 12.25
C GLN A 69 9.82 -6.30 13.49
N ALA A 70 9.69 -5.01 13.83
CA ALA A 70 8.89 -4.56 14.97
C ALA A 70 7.38 -4.72 14.74
N ASN A 71 6.88 -4.51 13.52
CA ASN A 71 5.45 -4.51 13.21
C ASN A 71 4.95 -5.78 12.51
N GLY A 72 5.83 -6.71 12.11
CA GLY A 72 5.47 -7.86 11.29
C GLY A 72 4.35 -8.74 11.88
N VAL A 73 4.29 -8.89 13.20
CA VAL A 73 3.19 -9.62 13.87
C VAL A 73 1.86 -8.88 13.68
N ARG A 74 1.84 -7.57 13.90
CA ARG A 74 0.65 -6.72 13.77
C ARG A 74 0.17 -6.64 12.34
N ILE A 75 1.10 -6.58 11.38
CA ILE A 75 0.81 -6.63 9.95
C ILE A 75 0.06 -7.93 9.62
N ARG A 76 0.57 -9.08 10.05
CA ARG A 76 -0.08 -10.38 9.81
C ARG A 76 -1.43 -10.53 10.51
N GLN A 77 -1.61 -9.84 11.63
CA GLN A 77 -2.85 -9.88 12.40
C GLN A 77 -3.95 -8.99 11.79
N PHE A 78 -3.60 -7.80 11.33
CA PHE A 78 -4.58 -6.78 10.94
C PHE A 78 -4.68 -6.56 9.42
N VAL A 79 -3.64 -6.83 8.64
CA VAL A 79 -3.68 -6.57 7.21
C VAL A 79 -4.31 -7.75 6.47
N ILE A 80 -5.45 -7.50 5.83
CA ILE A 80 -6.18 -8.47 4.99
C ILE A 80 -5.44 -8.70 3.67
N GLY A 81 -4.97 -7.62 3.05
CA GLY A 81 -4.23 -7.69 1.80
C GLY A 81 -3.58 -6.36 1.41
N MET A 82 -2.49 -6.46 0.63
CA MET A 82 -1.75 -5.32 0.12
C MET A 82 -1.70 -5.37 -1.41
N ALA A 83 -2.40 -4.46 -2.09
CA ALA A 83 -2.27 -4.30 -3.53
C ALA A 83 -1.38 -3.10 -3.84
N THR A 84 -0.42 -3.30 -4.74
CA THR A 84 0.48 -2.25 -5.20
C THR A 84 0.37 -2.10 -6.71
N VAL A 85 -0.02 -0.91 -7.17
CA VAL A 85 -0.07 -0.56 -8.59
C VAL A 85 1.20 0.21 -8.95
N VAL A 86 1.90 -0.26 -9.97
CA VAL A 86 3.13 0.35 -10.50
C VAL A 86 2.95 0.69 -11.98
N PRO A 87 3.77 1.59 -12.56
CA PRO A 87 3.81 1.76 -14.01
C PRO A 87 4.10 0.42 -14.71
N SER A 88 3.42 0.14 -15.83
CA SER A 88 3.49 -1.17 -16.52
C SER A 88 4.92 -1.59 -16.85
N GLU A 89 5.78 -0.63 -17.20
CA GLU A 89 7.20 -0.87 -17.50
C GLU A 89 8.00 -1.41 -16.30
N ALA A 90 7.54 -1.16 -15.08
CA ALA A 90 8.19 -1.59 -13.85
C ALA A 90 7.56 -2.85 -13.24
N LEU A 91 6.41 -3.31 -13.74
CA LEU A 91 5.67 -4.43 -13.16
C LEU A 91 6.51 -5.72 -13.13
N GLU A 92 7.21 -6.04 -14.21
CA GLU A 92 7.99 -7.28 -14.29
C GLU A 92 9.13 -7.28 -13.26
N GLU A 93 9.88 -6.17 -13.16
CA GLU A 93 10.97 -6.04 -12.19
C GLU A 93 10.44 -6.11 -10.75
N MET A 94 9.39 -5.34 -10.46
CA MET A 94 8.86 -5.20 -9.12
C MET A 94 8.18 -6.51 -8.64
N SER A 95 7.52 -7.25 -9.53
CA SER A 95 6.88 -8.53 -9.22
C SER A 95 7.87 -9.64 -8.85
N ARG A 96 9.17 -9.50 -9.20
CA ARG A 96 10.21 -10.45 -8.75
C ARG A 96 10.42 -10.38 -7.24
N MET A 97 10.09 -9.25 -6.61
CA MET A 97 10.07 -9.16 -5.16
C MET A 97 8.82 -9.85 -4.63
N ASN A 98 9.01 -10.96 -3.92
CA ASN A 98 7.90 -11.66 -3.29
C ASN A 98 7.41 -10.89 -2.05
N ALA A 99 6.50 -9.95 -2.29
CA ALA A 99 5.90 -9.09 -1.26
C ALA A 99 5.13 -9.92 -0.23
N GLU A 100 4.40 -10.95 -0.66
CA GLU A 100 3.66 -11.83 0.24
C GLU A 100 4.59 -12.54 1.22
N LYS A 101 5.73 -13.05 0.76
CA LYS A 101 6.75 -13.65 1.64
C LYS A 101 7.38 -12.63 2.58
N LEU A 102 7.55 -11.39 2.13
CA LEU A 102 8.14 -10.31 2.93
C LEU A 102 7.23 -9.91 4.10
N PHE A 103 5.93 -9.71 3.83
CA PHE A 103 4.97 -9.23 4.83
C PHE A 103 4.25 -10.38 5.57
N GLY A 104 4.18 -11.55 4.97
CA GLY A 104 3.41 -12.70 5.47
C GLY A 104 1.90 -12.52 5.38
N VAL A 105 1.43 -11.67 4.47
CA VAL A 105 0.02 -11.43 4.15
C VAL A 105 -0.15 -11.46 2.63
N PRO A 106 -1.36 -11.72 2.10
CA PRO A 106 -1.62 -11.63 0.67
C PRO A 106 -1.15 -10.26 0.14
N ALA A 107 -0.19 -10.27 -0.77
CA ALA A 107 0.35 -9.05 -1.33
C ALA A 107 0.70 -9.26 -2.81
N GLN A 108 0.14 -8.41 -3.67
CA GLN A 108 0.26 -8.56 -5.11
C GLN A 108 0.52 -7.21 -5.79
N MET A 109 1.28 -7.27 -6.87
CA MET A 109 1.54 -6.12 -7.74
C MET A 109 0.67 -6.17 -8.99
N PHE A 110 0.28 -4.99 -9.44
CA PHE A 110 -0.59 -4.77 -10.58
C PHE A 110 -0.06 -3.58 -11.37
N ASP A 111 -0.46 -3.47 -12.64
CA ASP A 111 -0.32 -2.24 -13.43
C ASP A 111 -1.68 -1.57 -13.68
N ASP A 112 -2.79 -2.26 -13.39
CA ASP A 112 -4.13 -1.71 -13.42
C ASP A 112 -4.74 -1.51 -12.01
N VAL A 113 -5.35 -0.35 -11.80
CA VAL A 113 -5.96 0.03 -10.53
C VAL A 113 -7.26 -0.72 -10.26
N ASN A 114 -8.06 -0.97 -11.30
CA ASN A 114 -9.35 -1.66 -11.14
C ASN A 114 -9.12 -3.13 -10.77
N GLU A 115 -8.16 -3.79 -11.43
CA GLU A 115 -7.76 -5.16 -11.10
C GLU A 115 -7.27 -5.27 -9.65
N ALA A 116 -6.40 -4.35 -9.23
CA ALA A 116 -5.91 -4.27 -7.86
C ALA A 116 -7.04 -4.10 -6.84
N ALA A 117 -7.98 -3.19 -7.11
CA ALA A 117 -9.11 -2.92 -6.22
C ALA A 117 -10.08 -4.11 -6.15
N MET A 118 -10.37 -4.75 -7.29
CA MET A 118 -11.22 -5.94 -7.36
C MET A 118 -10.60 -7.13 -6.64
N TRP A 119 -9.28 -7.31 -6.74
CA TRP A 119 -8.56 -8.35 -6.00
C TRP A 119 -8.65 -8.14 -4.49
N LEU A 120 -8.44 -6.90 -3.99
CA LEU A 120 -8.63 -6.59 -2.58
C LEU A 120 -10.08 -6.78 -2.11
N ALA A 121 -11.05 -6.42 -2.95
CA ALA A 121 -12.46 -6.61 -2.63
C ALA A 121 -12.81 -8.10 -2.49
N SER A 122 -12.28 -8.95 -3.38
CA SER A 122 -12.41 -10.40 -3.28
C SER A 122 -11.83 -10.93 -1.96
N LEU A 123 -10.58 -10.57 -1.62
CA LEU A 123 -9.96 -10.97 -0.36
C LEU A 123 -10.78 -10.53 0.85
N SER A 124 -11.20 -9.26 0.87
CA SER A 124 -11.92 -8.70 2.01
C SER A 124 -13.33 -9.30 2.14
N ALA A 125 -13.99 -9.65 1.02
CA ALA A 125 -15.26 -10.37 1.02
C ALA A 125 -15.14 -11.77 1.63
N THR A 126 -14.06 -12.52 1.36
CA THR A 126 -13.85 -13.84 2.01
C THR A 126 -13.68 -13.76 3.53
N GLN A 127 -13.25 -12.60 4.03
CA GLN A 127 -13.14 -12.27 5.46
C GLN A 127 -14.42 -11.63 6.04
N GLY A 128 -15.52 -11.57 5.27
CA GLY A 128 -16.78 -10.97 5.69
C GLY A 128 -16.75 -9.44 5.81
N ARG A 129 -15.82 -8.77 5.12
CA ARG A 129 -15.60 -7.31 5.16
C ARG A 129 -15.58 -6.73 3.73
N PRO A 130 -16.72 -6.65 3.03
CA PRO A 130 -16.75 -6.13 1.67
C PRO A 130 -16.27 -4.67 1.61
N LEU A 131 -15.58 -4.32 0.52
CA LEU A 131 -15.08 -2.96 0.26
C LEU A 131 -15.99 -2.24 -0.74
N ASP A 132 -16.20 -0.94 -0.56
CA ASP A 132 -16.80 -0.07 -1.57
C ASP A 132 -15.75 0.29 -2.64
N VAL A 133 -15.64 -0.57 -3.66
CA VAL A 133 -14.68 -0.37 -4.78
C VAL A 133 -15.00 0.90 -5.56
N GLY A 134 -16.28 1.22 -5.77
CA GLY A 134 -16.69 2.39 -6.55
C GLY A 134 -16.25 3.68 -5.89
N GLY A 135 -16.54 3.82 -4.59
CA GLY A 135 -16.07 4.96 -3.79
C GLY A 135 -14.54 5.03 -3.76
N ALA A 136 -13.87 3.90 -3.54
CA ALA A 136 -12.41 3.84 -3.45
C ALA A 136 -11.69 4.29 -4.74
N LEU A 137 -12.20 3.90 -5.90
CA LEU A 137 -11.64 4.32 -7.19
C LEU A 137 -11.78 5.83 -7.41
N LEU A 138 -12.92 6.42 -7.00
CA LEU A 138 -13.14 7.86 -7.05
C LEU A 138 -12.18 8.62 -6.11
N GLY A 139 -12.05 8.17 -4.86
CA GLY A 139 -11.10 8.75 -3.90
C GLY A 139 -9.66 8.69 -4.39
N LEU A 140 -9.26 7.55 -4.97
CA LEU A 140 -7.93 7.37 -5.53
C LEU A 140 -7.67 8.25 -6.76
N ALA A 141 -8.66 8.44 -7.64
CA ALA A 141 -8.54 9.37 -8.77
C ALA A 141 -8.32 10.81 -8.28
N ALA A 142 -9.04 11.25 -7.24
CA ALA A 142 -8.82 12.55 -6.62
C ALA A 142 -7.42 12.65 -6.01
N LEU A 143 -6.96 11.62 -5.30
CA LEU A 143 -5.64 11.57 -4.67
C LEU A 143 -4.49 11.72 -5.68
N ARG A 144 -4.66 11.14 -6.89
CA ARG A 144 -3.70 11.24 -8.00
C ARG A 144 -3.76 12.57 -8.75
N GLY A 145 -4.93 13.22 -8.81
CA GLY A 145 -5.18 14.41 -9.62
C GLY A 145 -4.80 15.75 -8.99
N LEU A 146 -4.56 15.80 -7.67
CA LEU A 146 -4.15 17.02 -6.97
C LEU A 146 -2.68 17.33 -7.29
N SER A 147 -2.45 18.15 -8.33
CA SER A 147 -1.15 18.72 -8.70
C SER A 147 -0.97 20.09 -8.06
#